data_AF-A0A8I1S5V3-F1
#
_entry.id   AF-A0A8I1S5V3-F1
#
_cell.length_a   1.000
_cell.length_b   1.000
_cell.length_c   1.000
_cell.angle_alpha   90.00
_cell.angle_beta   90.00
_cell.angle_gamma   90.00
#
_symmetry.space_group_name_H-M   'P 1'
#
loop_
_entity.id
_entity.type
_entity.pdbx_description
1 polymer ?
#
loop_
_entity_poly.entity_id
_entity_poly.type
_entity_poly.pdbx_seq_one_letter_code
_entity_poly.pdbx_strand_id
1 'polypeptide(L)'
;MRTTAEAGSLTLTVWLDEPLGEHQRYAYRVHDTATGHNVEGRDLFTGAGAPVEPGRAIRELAGFLSASGEARQFAIDNPGLTPENAGLFPEDVAEAARANLDALTLLAEHGPQPDQSEPPQEGRLARRWVSVVFLQGAEADEVLDLLDRDGPDAAIEHLAGYDYGEDTAQAALENGYVYDTPPTGMLDRTASSDVYTLVYSPFLGHLNLLREYDAVPDPALLGIDNTPAPEPEARPDATAQTRREKAPDWFAGPTRTPRAGRGLSL
;
A
#
# COMPACT_ATOMS: atom_id res chain seq x y z
N MET A 1 -21.74 1.25 4.89
CA MET A 1 -20.43 1.08 5.54
C MET A 1 -20.03 2.43 6.13
N ARG A 2 -19.49 2.44 7.36
CA ARG A 2 -19.00 3.66 8.04
C ARG A 2 -17.48 3.59 8.09
N THR A 3 -16.82 4.70 7.82
CA THR A 3 -15.36 4.82 7.86
C THR A 3 -15.02 5.93 8.83
N THR A 4 -14.06 5.67 9.72
CA THR A 4 -13.69 6.56 10.82
C THR A 4 -12.19 6.87 10.76
N ALA A 5 -11.81 8.08 11.15
CA ALA A 5 -10.42 8.52 11.29
C ALA A 5 -10.27 9.48 12.46
N GLU A 6 -9.07 9.54 13.03
CA GLU A 6 -8.71 10.48 14.09
C GLU A 6 -7.84 11.63 13.54
N ALA A 7 -8.05 12.83 14.09
CA ALA A 7 -7.22 14.01 13.89
C ALA A 7 -7.07 14.76 15.22
N GLY A 8 -6.06 14.38 16.00
CA GLY A 8 -5.87 14.90 17.36
C GLY A 8 -7.05 14.50 18.25
N SER A 9 -7.76 15.47 18.82
CA SER A 9 -8.96 15.17 19.63
C SER A 9 -10.23 14.86 18.82
N LEU A 10 -10.20 15.06 17.50
CA LEU A 10 -11.36 14.90 16.63
C LEU A 10 -11.46 13.48 16.06
N THR A 11 -12.63 12.87 16.21
CA THR A 11 -13.03 11.63 15.52
C THR A 11 -13.97 11.99 14.38
N LEU A 12 -13.54 11.74 13.14
CA LEU A 12 -14.32 11.98 11.92
C LEU A 12 -14.90 10.65 11.44
N THR A 13 -16.21 10.58 11.23
CA THR A 13 -16.88 9.40 10.68
C THR A 13 -17.65 9.79 9.43
N VAL A 14 -17.50 9.06 8.33
CA VAL A 14 -18.26 9.25 7.08
C VAL A 14 -18.99 7.98 6.68
N TRP A 15 -20.15 8.13 6.04
CA TRP A 15 -20.89 7.04 5.43
C TRP A 15 -21.64 7.50 4.20
N LEU A 16 -21.83 6.58 3.25
CA LEU A 16 -22.63 6.82 2.06
C LEU A 16 -24.06 7.16 2.48
N ASP A 17 -24.58 8.28 1.97
CA ASP A 17 -25.97 8.72 2.13
C ASP A 17 -26.72 8.61 0.80
N GLU A 18 -28.02 8.89 0.82
CA GLU A 18 -28.84 8.90 -0.39
C GLU A 18 -28.30 9.95 -1.39
N PRO A 19 -28.00 9.56 -2.65
CA PRO A 19 -27.47 10.47 -3.64
C PRO A 19 -28.44 11.61 -3.95
N LEU A 20 -27.90 12.79 -4.27
CA LEU A 20 -28.69 13.97 -4.61
C LEU A 20 -28.55 14.27 -6.10
N GLY A 21 -29.53 13.82 -6.89
CA GLY A 21 -29.45 13.90 -8.35
C GLY A 21 -28.34 13.01 -8.89
N GLU A 22 -27.40 13.58 -9.64
CA GLU A 22 -26.23 12.86 -10.17
C GLU A 22 -25.03 12.84 -9.21
N HIS A 23 -25.14 13.53 -8.06
CA HIS A 23 -24.06 13.66 -7.10
C HIS A 23 -24.16 12.60 -6.00
N GLN A 24 -23.04 11.93 -5.77
CA GLN A 24 -22.90 11.06 -4.61
C GLN A 24 -22.76 11.91 -3.36
N ARG A 25 -23.50 11.52 -2.31
CA ARG A 25 -23.58 12.27 -1.07
C ARG A 25 -23.08 11.39 0.07
N TYR A 26 -22.20 11.96 0.88
CA TYR A 26 -21.77 11.36 2.12
C TYR A 26 -22.35 12.15 3.29
N ALA A 27 -22.83 11.42 4.28
CA ALA A 27 -23.11 11.99 5.58
C ALA A 27 -21.88 11.82 6.46
N TYR A 28 -21.69 12.76 7.37
CA TYR A 28 -20.54 12.76 8.26
C TYR A 28 -20.94 13.08 9.70
N ARG A 29 -20.04 12.70 10.60
CA ARG A 29 -20.04 13.05 12.00
C ARG A 29 -18.65 13.53 12.39
N VAL A 30 -18.56 14.62 13.13
CA VAL A 30 -17.33 15.07 13.79
C VAL A 30 -17.60 15.07 15.28
N HIS A 31 -16.83 14.28 16.01
CA HIS A 31 -16.89 14.20 17.47
C HIS A 31 -15.57 14.68 18.06
N ASP A 32 -15.63 15.68 18.94
CA ASP A 32 -14.46 16.12 19.71
C ASP A 32 -14.43 15.35 21.03
N THR A 33 -13.45 14.48 21.19
CA THR A 33 -13.27 13.65 22.39
C THR A 33 -12.86 14.46 23.62
N ALA A 34 -12.28 15.65 23.44
CA ALA A 34 -11.86 16.51 24.55
C ALA A 34 -13.04 17.22 25.22
N THR A 35 -14.04 17.62 24.43
CA THR A 35 -15.22 18.37 24.90
C THR A 35 -16.50 17.52 24.92
N GLY A 36 -16.52 16.38 24.24
CA GLY A 36 -17.70 15.55 24.00
C GLY A 36 -18.67 16.14 22.97
N HIS A 37 -18.32 17.22 22.29
CA HIS A 37 -19.17 17.85 21.29
C HIS A 37 -19.25 16.98 20.03
N ASN A 38 -20.43 16.95 19.42
CA ASN A 38 -20.69 16.17 18.21
C ASN A 38 -21.52 17.01 17.24
N VAL A 39 -21.08 17.06 15.97
CA VAL A 39 -21.86 17.59 14.86
C VAL A 39 -22.05 16.51 13.79
N GLU A 40 -23.24 16.47 13.18
CA GLU A 40 -23.51 15.66 12.00
C GLU A 40 -23.90 16.56 10.83
N GLY A 41 -23.46 16.21 9.63
CA GLY A 41 -23.80 16.89 8.39
C GLY A 41 -24.06 15.92 7.24
N ARG A 42 -24.64 16.43 6.15
CA ARG A 42 -25.05 15.64 4.97
C ARG A 42 -24.69 16.32 3.65
N ASP A 43 -23.83 17.30 3.71
CA ASP A 43 -23.45 18.23 2.65
C ASP A 43 -22.06 17.92 2.08
N LEU A 44 -21.49 16.76 2.41
CA LEU A 44 -20.25 16.28 1.82
C LEU A 44 -20.52 15.64 0.45
N PHE A 45 -20.13 16.34 -0.61
CA PHE A 45 -20.28 15.90 -2.01
C PHE A 45 -18.93 15.60 -2.64
N THR A 46 -18.79 14.42 -3.22
CA THR A 46 -17.49 13.93 -3.69
C THR A 46 -17.37 13.88 -5.22
N GLY A 47 -18.37 14.39 -5.94
CA GLY A 47 -18.43 14.45 -7.41
C GLY A 47 -19.71 13.87 -8.04
N ALA A 48 -19.78 13.93 -9.37
CA ALA A 48 -20.83 13.29 -10.17
C ALA A 48 -20.36 11.90 -10.64
N GLY A 49 -21.22 10.87 -10.56
CA GLY A 49 -20.91 9.51 -11.05
C GLY A 49 -20.75 8.45 -9.94
N ALA A 50 -19.73 7.59 -10.06
CA ALA A 50 -19.50 6.47 -9.13
C ALA A 50 -19.13 6.97 -7.71
N PRO A 51 -19.52 6.26 -6.64
CA PRO A 51 -19.16 6.62 -5.27
C PRO A 51 -17.65 6.64 -5.10
N VAL A 52 -17.11 7.69 -4.48
CA VAL A 52 -15.68 7.73 -4.13
C VAL A 52 -15.41 6.80 -2.96
N GLU A 53 -14.19 6.29 -2.88
CA GLU A 53 -13.73 5.52 -1.71
C GLU A 53 -13.95 6.30 -0.41
N PRO A 54 -14.47 5.69 0.66
CA PRO A 54 -14.74 6.39 1.94
C PRO A 54 -13.53 7.12 2.52
N GLY A 55 -12.31 6.60 2.30
CA GLY A 55 -11.07 7.28 2.70
C GLY A 55 -10.86 8.62 2.01
N ARG A 56 -11.30 8.76 0.74
CA ARG A 56 -11.28 10.04 0.03
C ARG A 56 -12.31 11.02 0.60
N ALA A 57 -13.49 10.55 0.99
CA ALA A 57 -14.50 11.38 1.65
C ALA A 57 -13.99 11.91 3.01
N ILE A 58 -13.24 11.10 3.78
CA ILE A 58 -12.57 11.56 5.01
C ILE A 58 -11.58 12.69 4.71
N ARG A 59 -10.77 12.56 3.66
CA ARG A 59 -9.78 13.58 3.28
C ARG A 59 -10.43 14.91 2.91
N GLU A 60 -11.53 14.86 2.16
CA GLU A 60 -12.29 16.06 1.79
C GLU A 60 -12.91 16.72 3.03
N LEU A 61 -13.50 15.94 3.95
CA LEU A 61 -14.00 16.46 5.22
C LEU A 61 -12.88 17.10 6.07
N ALA A 62 -11.72 16.45 6.16
CA ALA A 62 -10.56 16.99 6.87
C ALA A 62 -10.09 18.33 6.27
N GLY A 63 -10.07 18.43 4.93
CA GLY A 63 -9.75 19.68 4.24
C GLY A 63 -10.72 20.82 4.56
N PHE A 64 -12.04 20.54 4.58
CA PHE A 64 -13.03 21.55 4.97
C PHE A 64 -12.90 21.98 6.43
N LEU A 65 -12.60 21.04 7.35
CA LEU A 65 -12.36 21.34 8.75
C LEU A 65 -11.09 22.17 8.94
N SER A 66 -9.99 21.84 8.26
CA SER A 66 -8.76 22.66 8.26
C SER A 66 -9.06 24.09 7.82
N ALA A 67 -9.77 24.28 6.70
CA ALA A 67 -10.15 25.60 6.21
C ALA A 67 -11.03 26.38 7.22
N SER A 68 -11.92 25.68 7.92
CA SER A 68 -12.75 26.28 8.98
C SER A 68 -11.93 26.66 10.22
N GLY A 69 -10.93 25.86 10.59
CA GLY A 69 -9.99 26.15 11.68
C GLY A 69 -9.09 27.33 11.37
N GLU A 70 -8.56 27.41 10.14
CA GLU A 70 -7.79 28.54 9.64
C GLU A 70 -8.60 29.83 9.63
N ALA A 71 -9.86 29.77 9.16
CA ALA A 71 -10.78 30.90 9.22
C ALA A 71 -11.00 31.37 10.67
N ARG A 72 -11.13 30.44 11.62
CA ARG A 72 -11.25 30.79 13.03
C ARG A 72 -9.99 31.48 13.56
N GLN A 73 -8.81 30.95 13.24
CA GLN A 73 -7.54 31.58 13.60
C GLN A 73 -7.40 32.98 13.01
N PHE A 74 -7.73 33.14 11.72
CA PHE A 74 -7.69 34.42 11.03
C PHE A 74 -8.61 35.46 11.68
N ALA A 75 -9.82 35.08 12.08
CA ALA A 75 -10.77 35.99 12.74
C ALA A 75 -10.27 36.45 14.12
N ILE A 76 -9.53 35.61 14.85
CA ILE A 76 -8.89 35.96 16.13
C ILE A 76 -7.76 36.97 15.87
N ASP A 77 -6.93 36.71 14.86
CA ASP A 77 -5.78 37.56 14.53
C ASP A 77 -6.19 38.89 13.88
N ASN A 78 -7.34 38.92 13.22
CA ASN A 78 -7.86 40.05 12.46
C ASN A 78 -9.30 40.41 12.87
N PRO A 79 -9.50 40.98 14.08
CA PRO A 79 -10.82 41.32 14.57
C PRO A 79 -11.53 42.31 13.63
N GLY A 80 -12.77 41.98 13.24
CA GLY A 80 -13.61 42.79 12.36
C GLY A 80 -13.53 42.43 10.87
N LEU A 81 -12.64 41.52 10.47
CA LEU A 81 -12.65 40.91 9.13
C LEU A 81 -13.39 39.58 9.14
N THR A 82 -14.13 39.30 8.07
CA THR A 82 -14.82 38.02 7.87
C THR A 82 -14.06 37.19 6.84
N PRO A 83 -13.47 36.05 7.24
CA PRO A 83 -12.79 35.15 6.30
C PRO A 83 -13.81 34.42 5.41
N GLU A 84 -13.38 34.02 4.21
CA GLU A 84 -14.23 33.37 3.21
C GLU A 84 -14.83 32.03 3.68
N ASN A 85 -14.11 31.31 4.54
CA ASN A 85 -14.53 30.02 5.09
C ASN A 85 -15.25 30.16 6.45
N ALA A 86 -15.63 31.37 6.85
CA ALA A 86 -16.41 31.59 8.07
C ALA A 86 -17.80 30.96 7.95
N GLY A 87 -18.17 30.15 8.96
CA GLY A 87 -19.51 29.57 9.05
C GLY A 87 -19.72 28.29 8.22
N LEU A 88 -18.65 27.69 7.66
CA LEU A 88 -18.73 26.34 7.08
C LEU A 88 -19.15 25.29 8.11
N PHE A 89 -18.65 25.43 9.35
CA PHE A 89 -19.05 24.62 10.49
C PHE A 89 -19.48 25.52 11.67
N PRO A 90 -20.26 24.97 12.63
CA PRO A 90 -20.54 25.66 13.89
C PRO A 90 -19.27 26.15 14.57
N GLU A 91 -19.36 27.27 15.30
CA GLU A 91 -18.19 27.92 15.92
C GLU A 91 -17.39 26.97 16.82
N ASP A 92 -18.07 26.13 17.61
CA ASP A 92 -17.42 25.15 18.47
C ASP A 92 -16.59 24.12 17.68
N VAL A 93 -17.07 23.71 16.50
CA VAL A 93 -16.37 22.77 15.62
C VAL A 93 -15.20 23.45 14.94
N ALA A 94 -15.36 24.71 14.52
CA ALA A 94 -14.29 25.51 13.96
C ALA A 94 -13.17 25.78 14.99
N GLU A 95 -13.52 25.97 16.26
CA GLU A 95 -12.57 26.10 17.36
C GLU A 95 -11.81 24.79 17.62
N ALA A 96 -12.51 23.66 17.65
CA ALA A 96 -11.88 22.35 17.79
C ALA A 96 -11.00 22.01 16.58
N ALA A 97 -11.42 22.37 15.36
CA ALA A 97 -10.60 22.22 14.16
C ALA A 97 -9.34 23.08 14.20
N ARG A 98 -9.44 24.33 14.68
CA ARG A 98 -8.29 25.20 14.91
C ARG A 98 -7.29 24.60 15.89
N ALA A 99 -7.77 23.98 16.97
CA ALA A 99 -6.92 23.31 17.95
C ALA A 99 -6.20 22.07 17.40
N ASN A 100 -6.72 21.47 16.32
CA ASN A 100 -6.21 20.24 15.71
C ASN A 100 -5.72 20.45 14.26
N LEU A 101 -5.30 21.68 13.91
CA LEU A 101 -5.02 22.08 12.53
C LEU A 101 -3.96 21.20 11.84
N ASP A 102 -2.84 20.95 12.52
CA ASP A 102 -1.74 20.14 11.98
C ASP A 102 -2.20 18.70 11.70
N ALA A 103 -2.97 18.11 12.61
CA ALA A 103 -3.50 16.76 12.47
C ALA A 103 -4.52 16.66 11.33
N LEU A 104 -5.40 17.65 11.18
CA LEU A 104 -6.37 17.71 10.09
C LEU A 104 -5.68 17.89 8.73
N THR A 105 -4.65 18.74 8.65
CA THR A 105 -3.86 18.93 7.43
C THR A 105 -3.14 17.64 7.03
N LEU A 106 -2.49 16.96 7.99
CA LEU A 106 -1.88 15.66 7.74
C LEU A 106 -2.90 14.62 7.26
N LEU A 107 -4.08 14.57 7.89
CA LEU A 107 -5.18 13.68 7.50
C LEU A 107 -5.72 13.99 6.10
N ALA A 108 -5.83 15.27 5.71
CA ALA A 108 -6.26 15.68 4.37
C ALA A 108 -5.25 15.31 3.28
N GLU A 109 -3.95 15.47 3.57
CA GLU A 109 -2.85 15.19 2.64
C GLU A 109 -2.61 13.70 2.45
N HIS A 110 -2.54 12.95 3.55
CA HIS A 110 -2.09 11.55 3.56
C HIS A 110 -3.25 10.55 3.67
N GLY A 111 -4.45 11.00 4.04
CA GLY A 111 -5.57 10.13 4.34
C GLY A 111 -5.55 9.57 5.75
N PRO A 112 -6.60 8.82 6.15
CA PRO A 112 -6.66 8.16 7.45
C PRO A 112 -5.41 7.32 7.66
N GLN A 113 -4.60 7.74 8.63
CA GLN A 113 -3.52 6.90 9.14
C GLN A 113 -4.17 5.71 9.86
N PRO A 114 -3.65 4.49 9.70
CA PRO A 114 -4.11 3.36 10.50
C PRO A 114 -3.95 3.73 11.98
N ASP A 115 -5.07 3.71 12.70
CA ASP A 115 -5.24 4.16 14.07
C ASP A 115 -4.30 3.41 15.05
N GLN A 116 -3.49 4.13 15.81
CA GLN A 116 -2.62 3.58 16.87
C GLN A 116 -3.32 3.54 18.25
N SER A 117 -4.55 4.05 18.36
CA SER A 117 -5.31 4.25 19.61
C SER A 117 -6.46 3.26 19.81
N GLU A 118 -6.71 2.34 18.89
CA GLU A 118 -7.62 1.23 19.20
C GLU A 118 -7.02 0.42 20.37
N PRO A 119 -7.81 0.13 21.44
CA PRO A 119 -7.35 -0.81 22.46
C PRO A 119 -6.88 -2.06 21.73
N PRO A 120 -5.76 -2.70 22.14
CA PRO A 120 -5.23 -3.85 21.42
C PRO A 120 -6.42 -4.77 21.20
N GLN A 121 -6.84 -4.87 19.95
CA GLN A 121 -7.93 -5.75 19.63
C GLN A 121 -7.32 -7.10 19.92
N GLU A 122 -7.60 -7.65 21.10
CA GLU A 122 -7.17 -8.98 21.51
C GLU A 122 -7.91 -10.07 20.71
N GLY A 123 -8.58 -9.67 19.61
CA GLY A 123 -8.95 -10.50 18.45
C GLY A 123 -8.51 -9.96 17.06
N ARG A 124 -7.85 -8.79 16.97
CA ARG A 124 -7.13 -8.25 15.78
C ARG A 124 -5.63 -8.02 16.07
N LEU A 125 -5.02 -8.97 16.76
CA LEU A 125 -3.74 -9.52 16.26
C LEU A 125 -4.00 -10.41 15.03
N ALA A 126 -4.95 -10.00 14.19
CA ALA A 126 -5.57 -10.82 13.16
C ALA A 126 -4.66 -10.76 11.94
N ARG A 127 -3.91 -11.84 11.74
CA ARG A 127 -3.39 -12.28 10.44
C ARG A 127 -2.68 -11.15 9.70
N ARG A 128 -1.50 -10.75 10.15
CA ARG A 128 -0.61 -9.97 9.28
C ARG A 128 -0.06 -10.91 8.22
N TRP A 129 0.01 -10.47 6.97
CA TRP A 129 0.59 -11.23 5.89
C TRP A 129 1.99 -10.72 5.58
N VAL A 130 2.97 -11.61 5.51
CA VAL A 130 4.30 -11.30 4.96
C VAL A 130 4.38 -11.77 3.52
N SER A 131 4.95 -10.96 2.64
CA SER A 131 5.26 -11.41 1.28
C SER A 131 6.40 -12.41 1.34
N VAL A 132 6.15 -13.62 0.83
CA VAL A 132 7.17 -14.66 0.65
C VAL A 132 7.92 -14.40 -0.65
N VAL A 133 7.18 -14.20 -1.73
CA VAL A 133 7.75 -13.94 -3.05
C VAL A 133 6.74 -13.18 -3.92
N PHE A 134 7.24 -12.18 -4.63
CA PHE A 134 6.51 -11.44 -5.66
C PHE A 134 7.19 -11.66 -7.01
N LEU A 135 6.47 -12.21 -7.97
CA LEU A 135 6.96 -12.44 -9.33
C LEU A 135 6.17 -11.59 -10.32
N GLN A 136 6.85 -11.12 -11.38
CA GLN A 136 6.24 -10.36 -12.46
C GLN A 136 6.90 -10.65 -13.81
N GLY A 137 6.16 -10.46 -14.90
CA GLY A 137 6.65 -10.71 -16.25
C GLY A 137 7.06 -12.17 -16.44
N ALA A 138 8.21 -12.41 -17.06
CA ALA A 138 8.63 -13.77 -17.43
C ALA A 138 8.71 -14.75 -16.24
N GLU A 139 9.10 -14.28 -15.05
CA GLU A 139 9.16 -15.12 -13.85
C GLU A 139 7.76 -15.48 -13.33
N ALA A 140 6.79 -14.59 -13.50
CA ALA A 140 5.39 -14.89 -13.19
C ALA A 140 4.75 -15.78 -14.24
N ASP A 141 5.09 -15.60 -15.52
CA ASP A 141 4.50 -16.35 -16.63
C ASP A 141 4.70 -17.86 -16.46
N GLU A 142 5.89 -18.31 -16.03
CA GLU A 142 6.17 -19.74 -15.78
C GLU A 142 5.25 -20.33 -14.69
N VAL A 143 5.00 -19.58 -13.63
CA VAL A 143 4.16 -20.02 -12.52
C VAL A 143 2.66 -19.84 -12.82
N LEU A 144 2.30 -18.86 -13.65
CA LEU A 144 0.94 -18.70 -14.17
C LEU A 144 0.57 -19.86 -15.11
N ASP A 145 1.51 -20.33 -15.94
CA ASP A 145 1.35 -21.54 -16.76
C ASP A 145 1.19 -22.80 -15.88
N LEU A 146 1.97 -22.90 -14.79
CA LEU A 146 1.80 -23.96 -13.79
C LEU A 146 0.40 -23.90 -13.13
N LEU A 147 -0.06 -22.69 -12.78
CA LEU A 147 -1.36 -22.47 -12.17
C LEU A 147 -2.52 -22.83 -13.12
N ASP A 148 -2.41 -22.56 -14.41
CA ASP A 148 -3.41 -22.96 -15.41
C ASP A 148 -3.41 -24.47 -15.66
N ARG A 149 -2.23 -25.10 -15.66
CA ARG A 149 -2.06 -26.54 -15.94
C ARG A 149 -2.46 -27.44 -14.76
N ASP A 150 -1.91 -27.16 -13.58
CA ASP A 150 -1.95 -28.05 -12.41
C ASP A 150 -2.78 -27.47 -11.25
N GLY A 151 -3.22 -26.21 -11.37
CA GLY A 151 -4.09 -25.56 -10.41
C GLY A 151 -3.36 -24.76 -9.32
N PRO A 152 -4.13 -24.06 -8.47
CA PRO A 152 -3.58 -23.14 -7.47
C PRO A 152 -2.78 -23.83 -6.35
N ASP A 153 -3.15 -25.05 -5.95
CA ASP A 153 -2.43 -25.77 -4.90
C ASP A 153 -0.99 -26.12 -5.32
N ALA A 154 -0.80 -26.55 -6.57
CA ALA A 154 0.52 -26.84 -7.13
C ALA A 154 1.39 -25.58 -7.26
N ALA A 155 0.78 -24.44 -7.62
CA ALA A 155 1.47 -23.15 -7.67
C ALA A 155 1.89 -22.68 -6.27
N ILE A 156 1.01 -22.85 -5.26
CA ILE A 156 1.33 -22.51 -3.86
C ILE A 156 2.44 -23.41 -3.33
N GLU A 157 2.41 -24.72 -3.58
CA GLU A 157 3.49 -25.65 -3.19
C GLU A 157 4.82 -25.27 -3.83
N HIS A 158 4.83 -24.93 -5.13
CA HIS A 158 6.05 -24.48 -5.82
C HIS A 158 6.62 -23.19 -5.20
N LEU A 159 5.76 -22.21 -4.92
CA LEU A 159 6.17 -20.91 -4.36
C LEU A 159 6.53 -21.00 -2.86
N ALA A 160 5.96 -21.95 -2.12
CA ALA A 160 6.31 -22.20 -0.72
C ALA A 160 7.77 -22.64 -0.56
N GLY A 161 8.40 -23.19 -1.61
CA GLY A 161 9.84 -23.47 -1.63
C GLY A 161 10.74 -22.23 -1.50
N TYR A 162 10.21 -21.02 -1.70
CA TYR A 162 10.92 -19.77 -1.45
C TYR A 162 10.75 -19.24 -0.01
N ASP A 163 9.98 -19.95 0.82
CA ASP A 163 9.76 -19.58 2.20
C ASP A 163 10.81 -20.23 3.13
N TYR A 164 11.80 -19.44 3.53
CA TYR A 164 12.84 -19.84 4.49
C TYR A 164 12.44 -19.58 5.96
N GLY A 165 11.14 -19.44 6.24
CA GLY A 165 10.65 -19.32 7.61
C GLY A 165 10.82 -17.91 8.18
N GLU A 166 11.59 -17.81 9.27
CA GLU A 166 11.85 -16.53 9.96
C GLU A 166 12.71 -15.58 9.13
N ASP A 167 13.66 -16.10 8.35
CA ASP A 167 14.54 -15.26 7.52
C ASP A 167 13.72 -14.50 6.45
N THR A 168 12.77 -15.19 5.82
CA THR A 168 11.83 -14.58 4.86
C THR A 168 10.91 -13.57 5.55
N ALA A 169 10.41 -13.86 6.76
CA ALA A 169 9.56 -12.93 7.50
C ALA A 169 10.31 -11.67 7.93
N GLN A 170 11.53 -11.80 8.43
CA GLN A 170 12.37 -10.68 8.83
C GLN A 170 12.73 -9.80 7.63
N ALA A 171 13.10 -10.41 6.49
CA ALA A 171 13.35 -9.68 5.26
C ALA A 171 12.10 -8.90 4.79
N ALA A 172 10.92 -9.52 4.86
CA ALA A 172 9.67 -8.84 4.52
C ALA A 172 9.37 -7.65 5.46
N LEU A 173 9.60 -7.79 6.77
CA LEU A 173 9.46 -6.72 7.75
C LEU A 173 10.42 -5.55 7.48
N GLU A 174 11.69 -5.85 7.22
CA GLU A 174 12.72 -4.84 6.95
C GLU A 174 12.44 -4.05 5.67
N ASN A 175 11.89 -4.71 4.66
CA ASN A 175 11.55 -4.10 3.37
C ASN A 175 10.13 -3.50 3.34
N GLY A 176 9.34 -3.66 4.42
CA GLY A 176 7.96 -3.17 4.49
C GLY A 176 6.95 -3.96 3.67
N TYR A 177 7.26 -5.20 3.28
CA TYR A 177 6.35 -6.12 2.57
C TYR A 177 5.45 -6.90 3.54
N VAL A 178 4.85 -6.17 4.48
CA VAL A 178 3.92 -6.68 5.47
C VAL A 178 2.60 -5.98 5.31
N TYR A 179 1.52 -6.75 5.32
CA TYR A 179 0.20 -6.26 4.99
C TYR A 179 -0.82 -6.67 6.04
N ASP A 180 -1.71 -5.75 6.39
CA ASP A 180 -2.88 -6.03 7.24
C ASP A 180 -4.00 -6.77 6.49
N THR A 181 -3.95 -6.77 5.15
CA THR A 181 -4.80 -7.59 4.25
C THR A 181 -4.02 -7.91 2.97
N PRO A 182 -4.24 -9.06 2.32
CA PRO A 182 -3.57 -9.37 1.06
C PRO A 182 -3.80 -8.27 0.03
N PRO A 183 -2.74 -7.73 -0.62
CA PRO A 183 -2.87 -6.64 -1.57
C PRO A 183 -3.50 -7.15 -2.87
N THR A 184 -4.80 -6.92 -3.06
CA THR A 184 -5.56 -7.36 -4.25
C THR A 184 -6.02 -6.17 -5.09
N GLY A 185 -5.66 -6.14 -6.37
CA GLY A 185 -6.22 -5.25 -7.38
C GLY A 185 -7.52 -5.76 -8.03
N MET A 186 -8.18 -4.91 -8.82
CA MET A 186 -9.47 -5.23 -9.48
C MET A 186 -9.43 -6.43 -10.44
N LEU A 187 -8.26 -6.73 -11.01
CA LEU A 187 -8.06 -7.83 -11.96
C LEU A 187 -7.38 -9.04 -11.31
N ASP A 188 -7.11 -8.95 -10.02
CA ASP A 188 -6.38 -9.98 -9.30
C ASP A 188 -7.36 -11.03 -8.80
N ARG A 189 -6.89 -12.27 -8.82
CA ARG A 189 -7.56 -13.44 -8.28
C ARG A 189 -6.81 -13.89 -7.04
N THR A 190 -7.52 -14.57 -6.16
CA THR A 190 -6.94 -15.11 -4.94
C THR A 190 -7.16 -16.62 -4.84
N ALA A 191 -6.19 -17.31 -4.29
CA ALA A 191 -6.29 -18.70 -3.85
C ALA A 191 -5.57 -18.84 -2.52
N SER A 192 -6.04 -19.74 -1.66
CA SER A 192 -5.44 -19.96 -0.34
C SER A 192 -5.27 -21.45 -0.11
N SER A 193 -4.16 -21.84 0.50
CA SER A 193 -3.85 -23.20 0.93
C SER A 193 -3.00 -23.14 2.19
N ASP A 194 -3.43 -23.85 3.24
CA ASP A 194 -2.84 -23.78 4.58
C ASP A 194 -2.68 -22.34 5.11
N VAL A 195 -1.44 -21.91 5.41
CA VAL A 195 -1.11 -20.56 5.89
C VAL A 195 -0.84 -19.56 4.76
N TYR A 196 -0.92 -20.02 3.51
CA TYR A 196 -0.56 -19.23 2.34
C TYR A 196 -1.78 -18.66 1.62
N THR A 197 -1.62 -17.46 1.10
CA THR A 197 -2.55 -16.81 0.17
C THR A 197 -1.78 -16.34 -1.05
N LEU A 198 -2.15 -16.86 -2.22
CA LEU A 198 -1.66 -16.45 -3.52
C LEU A 198 -2.59 -15.39 -4.09
N VAL A 199 -2.06 -14.20 -4.39
CA VAL A 199 -2.73 -13.16 -5.17
C VAL A 199 -2.10 -13.15 -6.55
N TYR A 200 -2.87 -13.27 -7.63
CA TYR A 200 -2.33 -13.38 -8.98
C TYR A 200 -3.20 -12.71 -10.03
N SER A 201 -2.58 -12.14 -11.05
CA SER A 201 -3.24 -11.51 -12.19
C SER A 201 -2.74 -12.11 -13.49
N PRO A 202 -3.48 -13.04 -14.12
CA PRO A 202 -3.09 -13.59 -15.42
C PRO A 202 -3.03 -12.52 -16.50
N PHE A 203 -3.79 -11.42 -16.35
CA PHE A 203 -3.83 -10.34 -17.33
C PHE A 203 -2.65 -9.36 -17.19
N LEU A 204 -2.23 -9.09 -15.95
CA LEU A 204 -1.12 -8.17 -15.68
C LEU A 204 0.24 -8.90 -15.55
N GLY A 205 0.23 -10.23 -15.52
CA GLY A 205 1.44 -11.04 -15.47
C GLY A 205 2.18 -10.91 -14.14
N HIS A 206 1.46 -10.89 -13.02
CA HIS A 206 2.06 -10.85 -11.69
C HIS A 206 1.42 -11.82 -10.72
N LEU A 207 2.18 -12.21 -9.70
CA LEU A 207 1.68 -12.96 -8.55
C LEU A 207 2.47 -12.63 -7.28
N ASN A 208 1.83 -12.79 -6.13
CA ASN A 208 2.38 -12.60 -4.80
C ASN A 208 1.95 -13.77 -3.92
N LEU A 209 2.90 -14.54 -3.40
CA LEU A 209 2.63 -15.48 -2.33
C LEU A 209 2.79 -14.78 -0.99
N LEU A 210 1.75 -14.86 -0.16
CA LEU A 210 1.73 -14.30 1.18
C LEU A 210 1.59 -15.41 2.23
N ARG A 211 2.29 -15.27 3.36
CA ARG A 211 2.13 -16.14 4.55
C ARG A 211 1.51 -15.38 5.71
N GLU A 212 0.60 -15.99 6.47
CA GLU A 212 0.19 -15.48 7.77
C GLU A 212 1.38 -15.46 8.76
N TYR A 213 1.72 -14.29 9.30
CA TYR A 213 2.94 -14.02 10.06
C TYR A 213 3.11 -14.92 11.30
N ASP A 214 2.06 -15.07 12.10
CA ASP A 214 2.07 -15.87 13.34
C ASP A 214 1.76 -17.35 13.12
N ALA A 215 1.58 -17.78 11.86
CA ALA A 215 1.20 -19.15 11.53
C ALA A 215 2.40 -19.97 11.04
N VAL A 216 2.51 -21.20 11.53
CA VAL A 216 3.56 -22.15 11.12
C VAL A 216 3.04 -22.94 9.91
N PRO A 217 3.71 -22.91 8.74
CA PRO A 217 3.31 -23.70 7.58
C PRO A 217 3.35 -25.20 7.84
N ASP A 218 2.48 -25.95 7.16
CA ASP A 218 2.57 -27.41 7.13
C ASP A 218 3.94 -27.83 6.56
N PRO A 219 4.74 -28.63 7.30
CA PRO A 219 6.03 -29.12 6.83
C PRO A 219 5.94 -29.92 5.51
N ALA A 220 4.78 -30.50 5.18
CA ALA A 220 4.58 -31.19 3.90
C ALA A 220 4.62 -30.23 2.69
N LEU A 221 4.17 -28.98 2.85
CA LEU A 221 4.19 -27.95 1.81
C LEU A 221 5.57 -27.31 1.62
N LEU A 222 6.40 -27.32 2.67
CA LEU A 222 7.77 -26.78 2.64
C LEU A 222 8.76 -27.71 1.92
N GLY A 223 8.32 -28.88 1.45
CA GLY A 223 9.15 -29.80 0.67
C GLY A 223 10.45 -30.20 1.39
N ILE A 224 10.48 -30.19 2.73
CA ILE A 224 11.65 -30.53 3.55
C ILE A 224 11.94 -32.03 3.49
N ASP A 225 12.45 -32.46 2.34
CA ASP A 225 13.59 -33.36 2.27
C ASP A 225 14.84 -32.48 2.44
N ASN A 226 15.69 -32.79 3.42
CA ASN A 226 16.92 -32.05 3.73
C ASN A 226 17.92 -32.05 2.56
N THR A 227 17.68 -31.24 1.54
CA THR A 227 18.65 -30.89 0.50
C THR A 227 19.03 -29.42 0.72
N PRO A 228 20.31 -29.10 0.98
CA PRO A 228 20.71 -27.72 1.22
C PRO A 228 20.34 -26.83 0.03
N ALA A 229 19.68 -25.70 0.31
CA ALA A 229 19.48 -24.64 -0.66
C ALA A 229 20.84 -24.19 -1.24
N PRO A 230 20.94 -23.87 -2.54
CA PRO A 230 22.13 -23.23 -3.08
C PRO A 230 22.30 -21.87 -2.39
N GLU A 231 23.42 -21.73 -1.69
CA GLU A 231 23.82 -20.55 -0.94
C GLU A 231 23.80 -19.30 -1.86
N PRO A 232 23.22 -18.18 -1.43
CA PRO A 232 23.30 -16.94 -2.20
C PRO A 232 24.77 -16.51 -2.27
N GLU A 233 25.36 -16.53 -3.47
CA GLU A 233 26.75 -16.10 -3.70
C GLU A 233 26.93 -14.65 -3.24
N ALA A 234 27.45 -14.51 -2.03
CA ALA A 234 28.01 -13.28 -1.52
C ALA A 234 29.17 -12.85 -2.44
N ARG A 235 29.08 -11.64 -2.98
CA ARG A 235 30.19 -10.97 -3.67
C ARG A 235 31.41 -10.94 -2.74
N PRO A 236 32.58 -11.47 -3.15
CA PRO A 236 33.79 -11.27 -2.38
C PRO A 236 34.43 -9.93 -2.76
N ASP A 237 34.48 -9.00 -1.80
CA ASP A 237 35.40 -7.87 -1.83
C ASP A 237 36.83 -8.33 -1.46
N ALA A 238 37.79 -7.70 -2.12
CA ALA A 238 39.13 -8.22 -2.39
C ALA A 238 40.09 -8.26 -1.19
N THR A 239 41.02 -9.23 -1.16
CA THR A 239 42.46 -8.94 -1.33
C THR A 239 43.37 -10.18 -1.48
N ALA A 240 44.32 -10.03 -2.41
CA ALA A 240 45.62 -10.69 -2.58
C ALA A 240 45.69 -12.05 -3.33
N GLN A 241 45.85 -12.00 -4.66
CA GLN A 241 47.14 -12.20 -5.38
C GLN A 241 47.35 -13.68 -5.78
N THR A 242 47.60 -14.12 -7.01
CA THR A 242 48.19 -13.51 -8.22
C THR A 242 48.00 -14.52 -9.36
N ARG A 243 47.65 -14.07 -10.58
CA ARG A 243 48.36 -14.36 -11.84
C ARG A 243 47.46 -14.07 -13.06
N ARG A 244 47.75 -12.94 -13.71
CA ARG A 244 47.67 -12.64 -15.16
C ARG A 244 46.45 -13.18 -15.91
N GLU A 245 45.61 -12.28 -16.42
CA GLU A 245 45.56 -11.97 -17.86
C GLU A 245 44.60 -10.79 -18.15
N LYS A 246 44.90 -10.14 -19.28
CA LYS A 246 44.50 -8.81 -19.73
C LYS A 246 42.99 -8.68 -19.98
N ALA A 247 42.34 -7.67 -19.40
CA ALA A 247 41.00 -7.25 -19.80
C ALA A 247 41.03 -6.57 -21.19
N PRO A 248 40.02 -6.78 -22.06
CA PRO A 248 39.75 -5.90 -23.20
C PRO A 248 38.96 -4.65 -22.76
N ASP A 249 39.46 -3.49 -23.16
CA ASP A 249 38.93 -2.15 -22.92
C ASP A 249 37.50 -1.93 -23.43
N TRP A 250 36.61 -1.50 -22.53
CA TRP A 250 35.22 -1.08 -22.79
C TRP A 250 35.09 0.38 -23.28
N PHE A 251 36.21 1.12 -23.37
CA PHE A 251 36.25 2.53 -23.80
C PHE A 251 36.82 2.76 -25.21
N ALA A 252 36.61 1.82 -26.14
CA ALA A 252 36.83 2.07 -27.56
C ALA A 252 35.50 2.40 -28.26
N GLY A 253 35.32 3.68 -28.63
CA GLY A 253 34.20 4.12 -29.47
C GLY A 253 34.18 3.41 -30.84
N PRO A 254 33.06 3.46 -31.58
CA PRO A 254 32.87 2.62 -32.76
C PRO A 254 33.76 3.07 -33.92
N THR A 255 34.83 2.31 -34.19
CA THR A 255 35.61 2.46 -35.42
C THR A 255 34.91 1.72 -36.56
N ARG A 256 34.25 2.47 -37.45
CA ARG A 256 33.73 1.98 -38.75
C ARG A 256 34.85 1.29 -39.54
N THR A 257 34.69 0.02 -39.85
CA THR A 257 35.49 -0.68 -40.85
C THR A 257 34.82 -0.61 -42.23
N PRO A 258 35.54 -0.22 -43.30
CA PRO A 258 35.05 -0.37 -44.66
C PRO A 258 35.22 -1.82 -45.14
N ARG A 259 34.21 -2.29 -45.88
CA ARG A 259 34.13 -3.62 -46.48
C ARG A 259 35.04 -3.69 -47.71
N ALA A 260 36.08 -4.53 -47.64
CA ALA A 260 36.86 -4.91 -48.81
C ALA A 260 36.11 -6.02 -49.58
N GLY A 261 35.55 -5.66 -50.73
CA GLY A 261 35.00 -6.58 -51.72
C GLY A 261 36.00 -6.79 -52.86
N ARG A 262 36.11 -8.04 -53.29
CA ARG A 262 36.97 -8.59 -54.35
C ARG A 262 36.98 -7.79 -55.65
N GLY A 263 38.09 -7.95 -56.39
CA GLY A 263 38.37 -7.28 -57.65
C GLY A 263 37.71 -7.88 -58.88
N LEU A 264 37.86 -7.16 -60.01
CA LEU A 264 38.20 -7.61 -61.36
C LEU A 264 38.03 -6.43 -62.35
N SER A 265 38.79 -6.50 -63.46
CA SER A 265 38.77 -5.64 -64.67
C SER A 265 39.53 -4.31 -64.55
N LEU A 266 40.47 -3.94 -65.42
CA LEU A 266 40.80 -4.28 -66.82
C LEU A 266 42.32 -4.44 -67.01
#